data_AF-A0A9P5IBW2-F1
#
_entry.id   AF-A0A9P5IBW2-F1
#
_cell.length_a   1.000
_cell.length_b   1.000
_cell.length_c   1.000
_cell.angle_alpha   90.00
_cell.angle_beta   90.00
_cell.angle_gamma   90.00
#
_symmetry.space_group_name_H-M   'P 1'
#
loop_
_entity.id
_entity.type
_entity.pdbx_description
1 polymer ?
#
loop_
_entity_poly.entity_id
_entity_poly.type
_entity_poly.pdbx_seq_one_letter_code
_entity_poly.pdbx_strand_id
1 'polypeptide(L)'
;MTFILLFVVIILLSVVLTIGRGATAHAGGLCLETYNSQQPELAELGESHHSHESHNNMLWKDCGSSGEEAQAKGCVFDVILVAWLQPECFDSELHEAYLSDHDYPFWLDRSLQTPTDLAEVRLGKHTTVYSSSEFHLAHCAYFLEQSVRGFRRGGMVDNVTLDNEHTEHCARSLRDQWLPGIGFSPLHMDYHSCGMPRGFVESEA
;
A
#
# COMPACT_ATOMS: atom_id res chain seq x y z
N MET A 1 -41.28 22.20 47.52
CA MET A 1 -41.71 21.93 46.13
C MET A 1 -41.29 23.01 45.13
N THR A 2 -41.39 24.30 45.47
CA THR A 2 -41.02 25.43 44.59
C THR A 2 -39.54 25.51 44.22
N PHE A 3 -38.62 25.16 45.12
CA PHE A 3 -37.17 25.16 44.83
C PHE A 3 -36.75 24.09 43.82
N ILE A 4 -37.40 22.92 43.83
CA ILE A 4 -37.08 21.81 42.92
C ILE A 4 -37.54 22.15 41.50
N LEU A 5 -38.72 22.76 41.36
CA LEU A 5 -39.24 23.24 40.08
C LEU A 5 -38.34 24.31 39.45
N LEU A 6 -37.83 25.25 40.25
CA LEU A 6 -36.88 26.26 39.79
C LEU A 6 -35.57 25.63 39.29
N PHE A 7 -35.04 24.64 40.00
CA PHE A 7 -33.78 23.98 39.63
C PHE A 7 -33.91 23.18 38.33
N VAL A 8 -35.04 22.48 38.13
CA VAL A 8 -35.34 21.74 36.89
C VAL A 8 -35.47 22.69 35.69
N VAL A 9 -36.14 23.83 35.86
CA VAL A 9 -36.28 24.83 34.79
C VAL A 9 -34.93 25.42 34.39
N ILE A 10 -34.04 25.70 35.34
CA ILE A 10 -32.70 26.22 35.06
C ILE A 10 -31.85 25.20 34.28
N ILE A 11 -31.93 23.91 34.65
CA ILE A 11 -31.21 22.83 33.93
C ILE A 11 -31.76 22.67 32.51
N LEU A 12 -33.08 22.72 32.32
CA LEU A 12 -33.66 22.61 30.99
C LEU A 12 -33.28 23.80 30.10
N LEU A 13 -33.26 25.02 30.66
CA LEU A 13 -32.83 26.21 29.92
C LEU A 13 -31.35 26.19 29.57
N SER A 14 -30.47 25.67 30.46
CA SER A 14 -29.05 25.56 30.16
C SER A 14 -28.75 24.51 29.10
N VAL A 15 -29.48 23.39 29.08
CA VAL A 15 -29.38 22.35 28.02
C VAL A 15 -29.86 22.89 26.67
N VAL A 16 -30.92 23.69 26.62
CA VAL A 16 -31.38 24.32 25.36
C VAL A 16 -30.36 25.32 24.82
N LEU A 17 -29.69 26.08 25.69
CA LEU A 17 -28.66 27.05 25.30
C LEU A 17 -27.35 26.40 24.84
N THR A 18 -27.01 25.21 25.32
CA THR A 18 -25.82 24.47 24.88
C THR A 18 -26.05 23.72 23.56
N ILE A 19 -27.27 23.23 23.30
CA ILE A 19 -27.63 22.57 22.03
C ILE A 19 -27.71 23.60 20.88
N GLY A 20 -28.06 24.86 21.17
CA GLY A 20 -28.18 25.93 20.15
C GLY A 20 -26.87 26.52 19.62
N ARG A 21 -25.70 26.12 20.14
CA ARG A 21 -24.38 26.67 19.75
C ARG A 21 -23.50 25.72 18.92
N GLY A 22 -24.01 24.53 18.56
CA GLY A 22 -23.25 23.47 17.90
C GLY A 22 -23.37 23.36 16.38
N ALA A 23 -23.65 24.45 15.64
CA ALA A 23 -23.73 24.39 14.18
C ALA A 23 -23.22 25.67 13.50
N THR A 24 -21.93 25.96 13.62
CA THR A 24 -21.22 26.77 12.63
C THR A 24 -20.60 25.82 11.60
N ALA A 25 -21.35 25.54 10.53
CA ALA A 25 -20.81 24.87 9.35
C ALA A 25 -19.81 25.82 8.67
N HIS A 26 -18.52 25.53 8.79
CA HIS A 26 -17.50 26.13 7.95
C HIS A 26 -17.46 25.47 6.57
N ALA A 27 -17.18 26.31 5.58
CA ALA A 27 -17.30 26.08 4.16
C ALA A 27 -16.50 24.87 3.65
N GLY A 28 -17.16 24.06 2.83
CA GLY A 28 -16.52 23.18 1.84
C GLY A 28 -17.14 23.47 0.50
N GLY A 29 -16.44 24.22 -0.36
CA GLY A 29 -16.87 24.45 -1.73
C GLY A 29 -17.01 23.12 -2.46
N LEU A 30 -18.11 22.97 -3.18
CA LEU A 30 -18.32 21.86 -4.10
C LEU A 30 -17.32 21.99 -5.26
N CYS A 31 -16.31 21.12 -5.31
CA CYS A 31 -15.66 20.75 -6.56
C CYS A 31 -16.46 19.62 -7.20
N LEU A 32 -17.65 19.92 -7.72
CA LEU A 32 -18.31 19.07 -8.71
C LEU A 32 -17.98 19.66 -10.08
N GLU A 33 -16.81 19.29 -10.62
CA GLU A 33 -16.63 19.31 -12.06
C GLU A 33 -16.93 17.91 -12.58
N THR A 34 -17.94 17.87 -13.45
CA THR A 34 -18.45 16.68 -14.11
C THR A 34 -17.34 16.04 -14.95
N TYR A 35 -16.89 14.85 -14.55
CA TYR A 35 -16.09 13.97 -15.41
C TYR A 35 -16.94 13.55 -16.61
N ASN A 36 -16.73 14.22 -17.74
CA ASN A 36 -17.40 13.93 -19.00
C ASN A 36 -16.71 12.75 -19.69
N SER A 37 -17.36 11.60 -19.70
CA SER A 37 -16.90 10.39 -20.39
C SER A 37 -17.10 10.51 -21.90
N GLN A 38 -16.13 11.08 -22.61
CA GLN A 38 -16.05 10.99 -24.07
C GLN A 38 -14.62 10.61 -24.46
N GLN A 39 -14.37 9.32 -24.62
CA GLN A 39 -13.15 8.80 -25.26
C GLN A 39 -13.18 9.15 -26.75
N PRO A 40 -12.15 9.80 -27.32
CA PRO A 40 -11.95 9.81 -28.75
C PRO A 40 -11.32 8.49 -29.21
N GLU A 41 -11.86 8.01 -30.32
CA GLU A 41 -11.52 6.86 -31.14
C GLU A 41 -10.01 6.79 -31.47
N LEU A 42 -9.36 5.67 -31.10
CA LEU A 42 -8.00 5.35 -31.53
C LEU A 42 -8.03 4.87 -32.99
N ALA A 43 -7.86 5.81 -33.92
CA ALA A 43 -7.56 5.53 -35.31
C ALA A 43 -6.28 6.27 -35.73
N GLU A 44 -5.33 5.48 -36.22
CA GLU A 44 -4.16 5.87 -37.02
C GLU A 44 -2.99 6.58 -36.31
N LEU A 45 -2.10 5.77 -35.73
CA LEU A 45 -0.66 6.03 -35.86
C LEU A 45 0.00 4.75 -36.38
N GLY A 46 0.51 4.83 -37.61
CA GLY A 46 1.02 3.72 -38.40
C GLY A 46 2.26 3.06 -37.80
N GLU A 47 2.36 1.75 -38.07
CA GLU A 47 3.51 0.91 -37.77
C GLU A 47 4.72 1.32 -38.61
N SER A 48 5.65 2.07 -38.02
CA SER A 48 7.03 2.12 -38.49
C SER A 48 7.85 1.07 -37.74
N HIS A 49 8.23 0.00 -38.44
CA HIS A 49 9.22 -0.96 -37.98
C HIS A 49 10.59 -0.28 -37.84
N HIS A 50 10.85 0.31 -36.68
CA HIS A 50 12.20 0.65 -36.25
C HIS A 50 12.80 -0.57 -35.55
N SER A 51 13.94 -1.02 -36.06
CA SER A 51 14.79 -1.98 -35.37
C SER A 51 15.12 -1.44 -33.98
N HIS A 52 14.57 -2.07 -32.94
CA HIS A 52 14.99 -1.79 -31.58
C HIS A 52 16.41 -2.31 -31.40
N GLU A 53 17.39 -1.44 -31.65
CA GLU A 53 18.71 -1.59 -31.05
C GLU A 53 18.51 -1.57 -29.54
N SER A 54 19.06 -2.59 -28.86
CA SER A 54 18.98 -2.74 -27.42
C SER A 54 19.72 -1.60 -26.73
N HIS A 55 19.03 -0.50 -26.48
CA HIS A 55 19.51 0.54 -25.59
C HIS A 55 19.36 0.07 -24.15
N ASN A 56 20.39 -0.66 -23.74
CA ASN A 56 20.70 -1.05 -22.38
C ASN A 56 20.94 0.22 -21.56
N ASN A 57 19.89 0.86 -21.03
CA ASN A 57 20.07 1.93 -20.03
C ASN A 57 18.88 2.10 -19.07
N MET A 58 18.34 0.97 -18.62
CA MET A 58 17.90 0.83 -17.23
C MET A 58 17.89 -0.62 -16.79
N LEU A 59 18.67 -0.89 -15.75
CA LEU A 59 19.03 -2.20 -15.23
C LEU A 59 18.02 -2.62 -14.18
N TRP A 60 16.83 -3.03 -14.60
CA TRP A 60 15.94 -3.77 -13.72
C TRP A 60 16.62 -5.10 -13.39
N LYS A 61 16.97 -5.31 -12.12
CA LYS A 61 17.48 -6.57 -11.60
C LYS A 61 16.31 -7.36 -11.03
N ASP A 62 16.06 -8.55 -11.56
CA ASP A 62 14.94 -9.39 -11.15
C ASP A 62 15.33 -10.38 -10.02
N CYS A 63 14.33 -10.93 -9.33
CA CYS A 63 14.50 -11.96 -8.29
C CYS A 63 14.06 -13.37 -8.72
N GLY A 64 13.90 -13.61 -10.02
CA GLY A 64 13.43 -14.88 -10.56
C GLY A 64 11.93 -15.08 -10.35
N SER A 65 11.55 -16.35 -10.19
CA SER A 65 10.16 -16.80 -10.10
C SER A 65 9.91 -17.82 -8.99
N SER A 66 10.94 -18.10 -8.18
CA SER A 66 10.86 -18.99 -7.01
C SER A 66 11.74 -18.47 -5.88
N GLY A 67 11.43 -18.84 -4.64
CA GLY A 67 12.25 -18.47 -3.47
C GLY A 67 13.69 -18.97 -3.59
N GLU A 68 13.90 -20.14 -4.22
CA GLU A 68 15.23 -20.68 -4.50
C GLU A 68 16.00 -19.83 -5.52
N GLU A 69 15.34 -19.41 -6.61
CA GLU A 69 15.94 -18.50 -7.59
C GLU A 69 16.27 -17.15 -6.97
N ALA A 70 15.36 -16.60 -6.17
CA ALA A 70 15.55 -15.33 -5.47
C ALA A 70 16.75 -15.38 -4.53
N GLN A 71 16.87 -16.44 -3.73
CA GLN A 71 18.02 -16.68 -2.87
C GLN A 71 19.32 -16.83 -3.67
N ALA A 72 19.28 -17.58 -4.78
CA ALA A 72 20.44 -17.76 -5.65
C ALA A 72 20.88 -16.43 -6.30
N LYS A 73 19.95 -15.51 -6.54
CA LYS A 73 20.21 -14.14 -7.03
C LYS A 73 20.57 -13.14 -5.92
N GLY A 74 20.59 -13.56 -4.66
CA GLY A 74 20.93 -12.71 -3.52
C GLY A 74 19.82 -11.75 -3.11
N CYS A 75 18.58 -12.00 -3.52
CA CYS A 75 17.43 -11.22 -3.10
C CYS A 75 17.10 -11.46 -1.62
N VAL A 76 16.42 -10.48 -1.03
CA VAL A 76 15.95 -10.51 0.35
C VAL A 76 14.43 -10.54 0.35
N PHE A 77 13.85 -11.36 1.23
CA PHE A 77 12.41 -11.41 1.38
C PHE A 77 11.93 -10.32 2.34
N ASP A 78 11.10 -9.41 1.83
CA ASP A 78 10.38 -8.40 2.59
C ASP A 78 9.03 -8.97 3.01
N VAL A 79 8.85 -9.26 4.30
CA VAL A 79 7.64 -9.88 4.83
C VAL A 79 6.45 -8.94 4.69
N ILE A 80 6.64 -7.64 4.91
CA ILE A 80 5.54 -6.67 4.88
C ILE A 80 5.06 -6.50 3.44
N LEU A 81 5.97 -6.42 2.46
CA LEU A 81 5.58 -6.43 1.04
C LEU A 81 5.17 -7.79 0.51
N VAL A 82 5.53 -8.87 1.21
CA VAL A 82 5.27 -10.25 0.77
C VAL A 82 6.00 -10.52 -0.56
N ALA A 83 7.21 -9.98 -0.71
CA ALA A 83 7.94 -10.00 -1.96
C ALA A 83 9.44 -10.23 -1.80
N TRP A 84 10.04 -10.92 -2.76
CA TRP A 84 11.49 -10.97 -2.92
C TRP A 84 11.98 -9.74 -3.68
N LEU A 85 12.92 -9.01 -3.06
CA LEU A 85 13.49 -7.77 -3.57
C LEU A 85 15.01 -7.87 -3.69
N GLN A 86 15.58 -7.15 -4.64
CA GLN A 86 17.02 -6.91 -4.65
C GLN A 86 17.41 -6.03 -3.44
N PRO A 87 18.61 -6.23 -2.85
CA PRO A 87 19.03 -5.49 -1.66
C PRO A 87 18.97 -3.96 -1.81
N GLU A 88 19.14 -3.43 -3.02
CA GLU A 88 19.09 -2.00 -3.30
C GLU A 88 17.69 -1.38 -3.14
N CYS A 89 16.62 -2.18 -3.26
CA CYS A 89 15.24 -1.74 -3.06
C CYS A 89 14.67 -2.16 -1.69
N PHE A 90 15.38 -3.00 -0.92
CA PHE A 90 14.93 -3.45 0.39
C PHE A 90 15.29 -2.43 1.48
N ASP A 91 14.27 -1.95 2.21
CA ASP A 91 14.47 -1.04 3.34
C ASP A 91 14.41 -1.78 4.68
N SER A 92 15.54 -2.36 5.10
CA SER A 92 15.61 -3.19 6.31
C SER A 92 15.18 -2.47 7.60
N GLU A 93 15.47 -1.17 7.73
CA GLU A 93 15.06 -0.39 8.90
C GLU A 93 13.54 -0.22 8.95
N LEU A 94 12.93 0.12 7.81
CA LEU A 94 11.47 0.26 7.70
C LEU A 94 10.78 -1.09 7.94
N HIS A 95 11.31 -2.15 7.32
CA HIS A 95 10.82 -3.52 7.44
C HIS A 95 10.71 -3.96 8.90
N GLU A 96 11.81 -3.82 9.65
CA GLU A 96 11.83 -4.21 11.05
C GLU A 96 10.98 -3.28 11.94
N ALA A 97 10.85 -2.00 11.60
CA ALA A 97 9.96 -1.08 12.31
C ALA A 97 8.49 -1.53 12.22
N TYR A 98 8.01 -1.86 11.02
CA TYR A 98 6.63 -2.33 10.83
C TYR A 98 6.38 -3.70 11.48
N LEU A 99 7.35 -4.61 11.42
CA LEU A 99 7.23 -5.93 12.06
C LEU A 99 7.31 -5.88 13.60
N SER A 100 7.87 -4.82 14.18
CA SER A 100 7.98 -4.67 15.64
C SER A 100 6.87 -3.81 16.26
N ASP A 101 6.18 -3.00 15.47
CA ASP A 101 5.06 -2.17 15.94
C ASP A 101 3.80 -2.99 16.23
N HIS A 102 3.64 -4.15 15.57
CA HIS A 102 2.47 -5.01 15.72
C HIS A 102 2.77 -6.51 15.59
N ASP A 103 2.15 -7.31 16.45
CA ASP A 103 2.19 -8.77 16.36
C ASP A 103 1.12 -9.28 15.38
N TYR A 104 1.49 -9.38 14.10
CA TYR A 104 0.58 -9.89 13.08
C TYR A 104 0.43 -11.43 13.16
N PRO A 105 -0.81 -11.96 13.15
CA PRO A 105 -1.02 -13.39 13.06
C PRO A 105 -0.85 -13.88 11.61
N PHE A 106 -0.30 -15.07 11.45
CA PHE A 106 -0.14 -15.71 10.13
C PHE A 106 -0.69 -17.14 10.14
N TRP A 107 -1.19 -17.57 8.99
CA TRP A 107 -1.70 -18.91 8.75
C TRP A 107 -1.23 -19.46 7.41
N LEU A 108 -1.06 -20.78 7.33
CA LEU A 108 -0.69 -21.50 6.11
C LEU A 108 -1.91 -21.96 5.29
N ASP A 109 -3.13 -21.76 5.81
CA ASP A 109 -4.35 -22.15 5.15
C ASP A 109 -5.44 -21.07 5.22
N ARG A 110 -6.31 -21.07 4.22
CA ARG A 110 -7.42 -20.11 4.07
C ARG A 110 -8.46 -20.21 5.20
N SER A 111 -8.59 -21.37 5.84
CA SER A 111 -9.55 -21.56 6.94
C SER A 111 -9.03 -21.05 8.29
N LEU A 112 -7.79 -20.53 8.33
CA LEU A 112 -7.14 -19.96 9.51
C LEU A 112 -6.96 -20.97 10.65
N GLN A 113 -6.77 -22.25 10.32
CA GLN A 113 -6.66 -23.34 11.30
C GLN A 113 -5.22 -23.78 11.58
N THR A 114 -4.29 -23.43 10.70
CA THR A 114 -2.86 -23.79 10.73
C THR A 114 -2.05 -22.53 10.98
N PRO A 115 -1.96 -22.07 12.24
CA PRO A 115 -1.16 -20.91 12.58
C PRO A 115 0.32 -21.18 12.29
N THR A 116 1.04 -20.12 11.92
CA THR A 116 2.50 -20.13 11.76
C THR A 116 3.09 -18.89 12.43
N ASP A 117 4.40 -18.89 12.65
CA ASP A 117 5.11 -17.76 13.25
C ASP A 117 5.83 -16.89 12.21
N LEU A 118 6.27 -15.72 12.64
CA LEU A 118 7.02 -14.79 11.80
C LEU A 118 8.35 -15.40 11.31
N ALA A 119 8.98 -16.28 12.09
CA ALA A 119 10.25 -16.90 11.71
C ALA A 119 10.08 -17.80 10.48
N GLU A 120 8.97 -18.54 10.41
CA GLU A 120 8.60 -19.34 9.24
C GLU A 120 8.24 -18.47 8.04
N VAL A 121 7.47 -17.39 8.24
CA VAL A 121 7.11 -16.47 7.14
C VAL A 121 8.35 -15.80 6.54
N ARG A 122 9.32 -15.40 7.36
CA ARG A 122 10.60 -14.81 6.92
C ARG A 122 11.41 -15.71 5.99
N LEU A 123 11.13 -17.02 5.93
CA LEU A 123 11.78 -17.91 4.99
C LEU A 123 11.37 -17.64 3.54
N GLY A 124 10.20 -17.02 3.29
CA GLY A 124 9.71 -16.70 1.95
C GLY A 124 9.50 -17.94 1.06
N LYS A 125 9.22 -19.10 1.67
CA LYS A 125 9.09 -20.41 0.98
C LYS A 125 7.66 -20.80 0.62
N HIS A 126 6.68 -20.15 1.24
CA HIS A 126 5.26 -20.44 1.01
C HIS A 126 4.79 -19.63 -0.20
N THR A 127 4.00 -20.21 -1.09
CA THR A 127 3.44 -19.46 -2.24
C THR A 127 2.31 -18.53 -1.82
N THR A 128 1.63 -18.84 -0.71
CA THR A 128 0.60 -18.00 -0.11
C THR A 128 0.63 -18.18 1.40
N VAL A 129 0.58 -17.07 2.12
CA VAL A 129 0.30 -17.04 3.56
C VAL A 129 -0.94 -16.18 3.77
N TYR A 130 -1.63 -16.39 4.86
CA TYR A 130 -2.83 -15.62 5.20
C TYR A 130 -2.52 -14.82 6.45
N SER A 131 -2.97 -13.56 6.48
CA SER A 131 -2.84 -12.73 7.68
C SER A 131 -4.13 -11.96 7.95
N SER A 132 -4.08 -11.15 8.99
CA SER A 132 -5.16 -10.28 9.41
C SER A 132 -5.45 -9.17 8.39
N SER A 133 -6.61 -8.56 8.55
CA SER A 133 -7.02 -7.35 7.83
C SER A 133 -6.10 -6.17 8.15
N GLU A 134 -5.65 -6.09 9.39
CA GLU A 134 -4.73 -5.10 9.91
C GLU A 134 -3.36 -5.19 9.24
N PHE A 135 -2.86 -6.41 8.99
CA PHE A 135 -1.64 -6.62 8.22
C PHE A 135 -1.76 -6.05 6.80
N HIS A 136 -2.92 -6.21 6.15
CA HIS A 136 -3.11 -5.69 4.79
C HIS A 136 -3.05 -4.17 4.72
N LEU A 137 -3.63 -3.48 5.72
CA LEU A 137 -3.52 -2.03 5.81
C LEU A 137 -2.08 -1.61 6.09
N ALA A 138 -1.36 -2.34 6.93
CA ALA A 138 0.07 -2.11 7.18
C ALA A 138 0.92 -2.30 5.92
N HIS A 139 0.68 -3.36 5.15
CA HIS A 139 1.31 -3.60 3.84
C HIS A 139 1.10 -2.40 2.89
N CYS A 140 -0.13 -1.88 2.79
CA CYS A 140 -0.43 -0.74 1.93
C CYS A 140 0.26 0.56 2.40
N ALA A 141 0.29 0.81 3.72
CA ALA A 141 0.99 1.96 4.28
C ALA A 141 2.52 1.85 4.08
N TYR A 142 3.06 0.66 4.32
CA TYR A 142 4.47 0.33 4.13
C TYR A 142 4.89 0.51 2.68
N PHE A 143 4.11 0.01 1.73
CA PHE A 143 4.37 0.15 0.30
C PHE A 143 4.56 1.63 -0.06
N LEU A 144 3.62 2.50 0.32
CA LEU A 144 3.71 3.93 0.06
C LEU A 144 4.94 4.58 0.71
N GLU A 145 5.22 4.22 1.97
CA GLU A 145 6.39 4.76 2.69
C GLU A 145 7.71 4.29 2.06
N GLN A 146 7.83 2.99 1.73
CA GLN A 146 9.01 2.43 1.10
C GLN A 146 9.24 3.07 -0.28
N SER A 147 8.20 3.25 -1.09
CA SER A 147 8.32 3.94 -2.39
C SER A 147 8.90 5.35 -2.24
N VAL A 148 8.37 6.15 -1.29
CA VAL A 148 8.88 7.51 -1.03
C VAL A 148 10.32 7.47 -0.53
N ARG A 149 10.67 6.52 0.36
CA ARG A 149 12.05 6.36 0.83
C ARG A 149 12.98 5.94 -0.30
N GLY A 150 12.56 5.06 -1.22
CA GLY A 150 13.30 4.67 -2.42
C GLY A 150 13.58 5.86 -3.34
N PHE A 151 12.57 6.67 -3.63
CA PHE A 151 12.76 7.92 -4.41
C PHE A 151 13.74 8.88 -3.74
N ARG A 152 13.71 9.00 -2.40
CA ARG A 152 14.65 9.85 -1.65
C ARG A 152 16.08 9.30 -1.58
N ARG A 153 16.28 7.99 -1.79
CA ARG A 153 17.56 7.29 -1.72
C ARG A 153 18.23 7.09 -3.09
N GLY A 154 17.95 7.98 -4.04
CA GLY A 154 18.54 7.92 -5.37
C GLY A 154 17.69 7.18 -6.41
N GLY A 155 16.40 7.00 -6.14
CA GLY A 155 15.43 6.58 -7.16
C GLY A 155 15.38 5.08 -7.44
N MET A 156 16.08 4.25 -6.67
CA MET A 156 15.91 2.79 -6.73
C MET A 156 14.56 2.43 -6.14
N VAL A 157 13.68 1.88 -6.97
CA VAL A 157 12.34 1.40 -6.57
C VAL A 157 12.07 0.06 -7.23
N ASP A 158 11.18 -0.71 -6.62
CA ASP A 158 10.70 -1.96 -7.21
C ASP A 158 9.69 -1.67 -8.34
N ASN A 159 9.43 -2.64 -9.22
CA ASN A 159 8.56 -2.44 -10.36
C ASN A 159 7.08 -2.26 -9.97
N VAL A 160 6.66 -2.76 -8.80
CA VAL A 160 5.28 -2.63 -8.31
C VAL A 160 5.02 -1.22 -7.78
N THR A 161 6.04 -0.51 -7.29
CA THR A 161 5.96 0.95 -7.00
C THR A 161 5.46 1.76 -8.21
N LEU A 162 5.71 1.31 -9.44
CA LEU A 162 5.27 1.97 -10.67
C LEU A 162 4.00 1.37 -11.29
N ASP A 163 3.41 0.36 -10.65
CA ASP A 163 2.19 -0.26 -11.11
C ASP A 163 0.96 0.56 -10.65
N ASN A 164 0.21 1.06 -11.65
CA ASN A 164 -0.93 1.92 -11.37
C ASN A 164 -2.07 1.16 -10.69
N GLU A 165 -2.33 -0.09 -11.09
CA GLU A 165 -3.43 -0.87 -10.54
C GLU A 165 -3.19 -1.17 -9.05
N HIS A 166 -1.97 -1.56 -8.70
CA HIS A 166 -1.54 -1.80 -7.33
C HIS A 166 -1.59 -0.51 -6.50
N THR A 167 -1.06 0.60 -7.03
CA THR A 167 -1.08 1.89 -6.34
C THR A 167 -2.51 2.36 -6.03
N GLU A 168 -3.41 2.27 -7.01
CA GLU A 168 -4.81 2.60 -6.83
C GLU A 168 -5.51 1.67 -5.83
N HIS A 169 -5.20 0.38 -5.87
CA HIS A 169 -5.71 -0.60 -4.91
C HIS A 169 -5.27 -0.26 -3.48
N CYS A 170 -3.98 0.03 -3.25
CA CYS A 170 -3.46 0.43 -1.95
C CYS A 170 -4.11 1.71 -1.46
N ALA A 171 -4.22 2.74 -2.32
CA ALA A 171 -4.84 4.01 -1.97
C ALA A 171 -6.31 3.84 -1.56
N ARG A 172 -7.08 3.02 -2.29
CA ARG A 172 -8.48 2.70 -1.93
C ARG A 172 -8.57 1.89 -0.65
N SER A 173 -7.70 0.89 -0.48
CA SER A 173 -7.66 0.03 0.72
C SER A 173 -7.42 0.87 1.98
N LEU A 174 -6.49 1.83 1.93
CA LEU A 174 -6.23 2.74 3.04
C LEU A 174 -7.36 3.74 3.29
N ARG A 175 -7.92 4.33 2.22
CA ARG A 175 -8.97 5.35 2.32
C ARG A 175 -10.28 4.78 2.86
N ASP A 176 -10.72 3.67 2.29
CA ASP A 176 -12.05 3.12 2.52
C ASP A 176 -12.03 1.97 3.55
N GLN A 177 -10.84 1.59 4.04
CA GLN A 177 -10.61 0.33 4.75
C GLN A 177 -11.22 -0.83 3.96
N TRP A 178 -11.07 -0.77 2.63
CA TRP A 178 -11.73 -1.71 1.72
C TRP A 178 -11.07 -3.06 1.83
N LEU A 179 -11.63 -3.87 2.71
CA LEU A 179 -11.42 -5.29 2.76
C LEU A 179 -12.74 -5.90 2.31
N PRO A 180 -12.77 -6.71 1.22
CA PRO A 180 -13.95 -7.56 1.00
C PRO A 180 -14.18 -8.29 2.32
N GLY A 181 -15.43 -8.40 2.81
CA GLY A 181 -15.82 -8.86 4.17
C GLY A 181 -15.35 -10.28 4.58
N ILE A 182 -14.06 -10.49 4.45
CA ILE A 182 -13.22 -11.65 4.57
C ILE A 182 -12.25 -11.17 5.64
N GLY A 183 -12.39 -11.68 6.88
CA GLY A 183 -11.59 -11.23 8.03
C GLY A 183 -10.11 -11.61 7.95
N PHE A 184 -9.58 -11.84 6.74
CA PHE A 184 -8.20 -12.20 6.45
C PHE A 184 -7.78 -11.64 5.10
N SER A 185 -6.48 -11.43 4.92
CA SER A 185 -5.85 -11.05 3.66
C SER A 185 -4.99 -12.20 3.14
N PRO A 186 -5.25 -12.73 1.93
CA PRO A 186 -4.33 -13.64 1.27
C PRO A 186 -3.12 -12.87 0.78
N LEU A 187 -1.94 -13.31 1.20
CA LEU A 187 -0.65 -12.72 0.88
C LEU A 187 0.04 -13.65 -0.11
N HIS A 188 0.08 -13.25 -1.37
CA HIS A 188 0.75 -14.02 -2.43
C HIS A 188 2.21 -13.59 -2.51
N MET A 189 3.10 -14.58 -2.54
CA MET A 189 4.53 -14.32 -2.61
C MET A 189 4.91 -13.89 -4.02
N ASP A 190 5.41 -12.66 -4.14
CA ASP A 190 5.81 -12.06 -5.41
C ASP A 190 7.33 -11.88 -5.54
N TYR A 191 7.80 -11.63 -6.76
CA TYR A 191 9.22 -11.49 -7.10
C TYR A 191 9.41 -10.21 -7.89
N HIS A 192 9.75 -9.12 -7.19
CA HIS A 192 9.81 -7.82 -7.84
C HIS A 192 11.17 -7.63 -8.52
N SER A 193 11.17 -6.85 -9.58
CA SER A 193 12.39 -6.31 -10.17
C SER A 193 12.71 -4.96 -9.53
N CYS A 194 14.00 -4.64 -9.38
CA CYS A 194 14.48 -3.41 -8.76
C CYS A 194 15.31 -2.59 -9.75
N GLY A 195 15.05 -1.29 -9.85
CA GLY A 195 15.75 -0.42 -10.78
C GLY A 195 15.41 1.04 -10.58
N MET A 196 16.12 1.92 -11.29
CA MET A 196 15.71 3.32 -11.41
C MET A 196 14.65 3.44 -12.53
N PRO A 197 13.64 4.31 -12.41
CA PRO A 197 12.72 4.62 -13.52
C PRO A 197 13.33 5.61 -14.52
N ARG A 198 13.01 5.50 -15.82
CA ARG A 198 13.67 6.23 -16.95
C ARG A 198 13.80 7.74 -16.80
N GLY A 199 12.95 8.38 -16.00
CA GLY A 199 13.02 9.82 -15.73
C GLY A 199 14.01 10.26 -14.63
N PHE A 200 14.59 9.34 -13.86
CA PHE A 200 15.49 9.67 -12.74
C PHE A 200 16.98 9.64 -13.08
N VAL A 201 17.37 9.05 -14.22
CA VAL A 201 18.79 8.91 -14.61
C VAL A 201 19.35 10.16 -15.33
N GLU A 202 18.53 11.11 -15.72
CA GLU A 202 18.96 12.27 -16.53
C GLU A 202 19.23 13.57 -15.75
N SER A 203 19.41 13.52 -14.41
CA SER A 203 19.64 14.74 -13.61
C SER A 203 21.07 14.98 -13.09
N GLU A 204 22.05 14.14 -13.47
CA GLU A 204 23.45 14.30 -13.06
C GLU A 204 24.45 14.36 -14.24
N ALA A 205 24.11 15.13 -15.28
CA ALA A 205 25.05 15.49 -16.36
C ALA A 205 25.11 17.00 -16.58
#